data_AF-A0A2E3URH3-F1
#
_entry.id   AF-A0A2E3URH3-F1
#
_cell.length_a   1.000
_cell.length_b   1.000
_cell.length_c   1.000
_cell.angle_alpha   90.00
_cell.angle_beta   90.00
_cell.angle_gamma   90.00
#
_symmetry.space_group_name_H-M   'P 1'
#
loop_
_entity.id
_entity.type
_entity.pdbx_description
1 polymer ?
#
loop_
_entity_poly.entity_id
_entity_poly.type
_entity_poly.pdbx_seq_one_letter_code
_entity_poly.pdbx_strand_id
1 'polypeptide(L)' 'MRVKCEGESSANQYSNGCRCADCREAWRVHGLEGAVKKRKGVRRDSPIPEHDAFTREQIMEARK' A
#
# COMPACT_ATOMS: atom_id res chain seq x y z
N MET A 1 -21.49 12.17 -17.70
CA MET A 1 -21.73 11.08 -18.68
C MET A 1 -21.23 9.78 -18.10
N ARG A 2 -22.03 8.70 -18.12
CA ARG A 2 -21.51 7.35 -17.82
C ARG A 2 -20.72 6.89 -19.05
N VAL A 3 -19.40 6.87 -18.95
CA VAL A 3 -18.54 6.34 -20.02
C VAL A 3 -18.90 4.87 -20.21
N LYS A 4 -19.43 4.52 -21.40
CA LYS A 4 -19.63 3.11 -21.77
C LYS A 4 -18.25 2.50 -22.01
N CYS A 5 -18.04 1.27 -21.54
CA CYS A 5 -16.81 0.53 -21.83
C CYS A 5 -16.79 0.24 -23.33
N GLU A 6 -15.91 0.89 -24.10
CA GLU A 6 -15.79 0.71 -25.56
C GLU A 6 -14.93 -0.52 -25.92
N GLY A 7 -14.98 -1.58 -25.11
CA GLY A 7 -14.29 -2.86 -25.36
C GLY A 7 -12.93 -3.03 -24.68
N GLU A 8 -12.27 -1.95 -24.23
CA GLU A 8 -10.99 -2.06 -23.51
C GLU A 8 -11.16 -1.81 -22.01
N SER A 9 -11.46 -2.87 -21.25
CA SER A 9 -11.59 -2.77 -19.80
C SER A 9 -10.27 -2.38 -19.12
N SER A 10 -10.27 -1.27 -18.39
CA SER A 10 -9.10 -0.81 -17.63
C SER A 10 -9.49 -0.20 -16.29
N ALA A 11 -8.54 -0.16 -15.34
CA ALA A 11 -8.73 0.48 -14.04
C ALA A 11 -9.12 1.97 -14.20
N ASN A 12 -8.51 2.67 -15.15
CA ASN A 12 -8.76 4.09 -15.39
C ASN A 12 -10.18 4.34 -15.92
N GLN A 13 -10.76 3.41 -16.68
CA GLN A 13 -12.16 3.52 -17.11
C GLN A 13 -13.14 3.35 -15.94
N TYR A 14 -12.81 2.51 -14.95
CA TYR A 14 -13.60 2.41 -13.74
C TYR A 14 -13.62 3.73 -12.95
N SER A 15 -12.48 4.42 -12.82
CA SER A 15 -12.42 5.75 -12.19
C SER A 15 -13.18 6.82 -12.98
N ASN A 16 -13.25 6.70 -14.32
CA ASN A 16 -14.01 7.60 -15.19
C ASN A 16 -15.53 7.30 -15.20
N GLY A 17 -16.00 6.37 -14.36
CA GLY A 17 -17.42 6.11 -14.14
C GLY A 17 -18.00 4.90 -14.88
N CYS A 18 -17.18 4.11 -15.59
CA CYS A 18 -17.61 2.83 -16.15
C CYS A 18 -17.76 1.78 -15.03
N ARG A 19 -18.89 1.06 -14.99
CA ARG A 19 -19.20 0.11 -13.90
C ARG A 19 -19.43 -1.33 -14.38
N CYS A 20 -19.00 -1.67 -15.59
CA CYS A 20 -19.07 -3.06 -16.09
C CYS A 20 -18.22 -4.01 -15.23
N ALA A 21 -18.47 -5.32 -15.35
CA ALA A 21 -17.76 -6.34 -14.58
C ALA A 21 -16.25 -6.29 -14.81
N ASP A 22 -15.83 -6.14 -16.07
CA ASP A 22 -14.42 -6.16 -16.45
C ASP A 22 -13.65 -4.94 -15.92
N CYS A 23 -14.22 -3.74 -15.99
CA CYS A 23 -13.62 -2.54 -15.39
C CYS A 23 -13.54 -2.64 -13.86
N ARG A 24 -14.53 -3.26 -13.21
CA ARG A 24 -14.51 -3.49 -11.77
C ARG A 24 -13.37 -4.46 -11.40
N GLU A 25 -13.21 -5.52 -12.17
CA GLU A 25 -12.14 -6.49 -12.02
C GLU A 25 -10.76 -5.83 -12.19
N ALA A 26 -10.57 -5.06 -13.26
CA ALA A 26 -9.35 -4.32 -13.53
C ALA A 26 -9.00 -3.33 -12.40
N TRP A 27 -10.00 -2.63 -11.83
CA TRP A 27 -9.79 -1.76 -10.68
C TRP A 27 -9.34 -2.52 -9.43
N ARG A 28 -9.94 -3.70 -9.19
CA ARG A 28 -9.62 -4.54 -8.04
C ARG A 28 -8.19 -5.06 -8.11
N VAL A 29 -7.76 -5.54 -9.29
CA VAL A 29 -6.39 -5.98 -9.55
C VAL A 29 -5.40 -4.82 -9.40
N HIS A 30 -5.69 -3.66 -10.01
CA HIS A 30 -4.84 -2.46 -9.88
C HIS A 30 -4.68 -2.02 -8.42
N GLY A 31 -5.75 -2.08 -7.61
CA GLY A 31 -5.69 -1.79 -6.18
C GLY A 31 -4.79 -2.76 -5.40
N LEU A 32 -4.85 -4.05 -5.71
CA LEU A 32 -3.98 -5.07 -5.11
C LEU A 32 -2.52 -4.86 -5.50
N GLU A 33 -2.24 -4.59 -6.77
CA GLU A 33 -0.88 -4.26 -7.23
C GLU A 33 -0.34 -2.99 -6.57
N GLY A 34 -1.17 -1.97 -6.41
CA GLY A 34 -0.82 -0.74 -5.69
C GLY A 34 -0.49 -1.01 -4.21
N ALA A 35 -1.25 -1.88 -3.55
CA ALA A 35 -0.98 -2.28 -2.17
C ALA A 35 0.33 -3.07 -2.03
N VAL A 36 0.63 -3.97 -2.98
CA VAL A 36 1.89 -4.72 -3.02
C VAL A 36 3.08 -3.78 -3.26
N LYS A 37 2.97 -2.82 -4.18
CA LYS A 37 4.01 -1.80 -4.42
C LYS A 37 4.25 -0.94 -3.18
N LYS A 38 3.20 -0.53 -2.47
CA LYS A 38 3.32 0.20 -1.19
C LYS A 38 4.00 -0.63 -0.10
N ARG A 39 3.63 -1.91 0.06
CA ARG A 39 4.29 -2.81 1.02
C ARG A 39 5.78 -3.04 0.71
N LYS A 40 6.14 -3.16 -0.57
CA LYS A 40 7.54 -3.26 -1.00
C LYS A 40 8.33 -1.95 -0.86
N GLY A 41 7.64 -0.80 -0.84
CA GLY A 41 8.24 0.53 -0.64
C GLY A 41 8.60 0.87 0.82
N VAL A 42 8.08 0.14 1.82
CA VAL A 42 8.41 0.29 3.24
C VAL A 42 9.61 -0.60 3.62
N ARG A 43 10.66 -0.59 2.80
CA ARG A 43 11.99 -1.12 3.14
C ARG A 43 13.08 -0.15 2.67
N ARG A 44 12.87 1.15 2.87
CA ARG A 44 13.93 2.15 2.75
C ARG A 44 14.51 2.40 4.13
N ASP A 45 15.68 1.82 4.35
CA ASP A 45 16.73 2.33 5.25
C ASP A 45 16.29 2.81 6.64
N SER A 46 15.30 2.18 7.24
CA SER A 46 15.15 2.26 8.69
C SER A 46 16.06 1.19 9.25
N PRO A 47 17.22 1.52 9.85
CA PRO A 47 18.01 0.53 10.55
C PRO A 47 17.08 -0.12 11.57
N ILE A 48 16.99 -1.45 11.52
CA ILE A 48 16.38 -2.19 12.62
C ILE A 48 17.26 -1.87 13.82
N PRO A 49 16.77 -1.21 14.88
CA PRO A 49 17.62 -0.89 16.01
C PRO A 49 17.90 -2.20 16.74
N GLU A 50 19.00 -2.88 16.38
CA GLU A 50 19.41 -4.14 17.02
C GLU A 50 19.90 -3.90 18.46
N HIS A 51 20.20 -2.64 18.81
CA HIS A 51 20.80 -2.25 20.09
C HIS A 51 20.20 -1.03 20.81
N ASP A 52 19.11 -0.40 20.32
CA ASP A 52 18.49 0.77 21.00
C ASP A 52 17.50 0.41 22.12
N ALA A 53 17.37 -0.86 22.46
CA ALA A 53 16.66 -1.24 23.67
C ALA A 53 17.62 -1.11 24.86
N PHE A 54 17.59 0.04 25.56
CA PHE A 54 18.26 0.16 26.85
C PHE A 54 17.90 -1.05 27.72
N THR A 55 18.92 -1.73 28.23
CA THR A 55 18.72 -2.83 29.16
C THR A 55 18.03 -2.29 30.42
N ARG A 56 17.27 -3.14 31.11
CA ARG A 56 16.58 -2.76 32.36
C ARG A 56 17.53 -2.14 33.39
N GLU A 57 18.80 -2.54 33.38
CA GLU A 57 19.84 -2.01 34.26
C GLU A 57 20.20 -0.56 33.93
N GLN A 58 20.41 -0.24 32.65
CA GLN A 58 20.69 1.12 32.17
C GLN A 58 19.53 2.08 32.46
N ILE A 59 18.28 1.61 32.34
CA ILE A 59 17.08 2.40 32.68
C ILE A 59 17.03 2.72 34.18
N MET A 60 17.43 1.78 35.03
CA MET A 60 17.40 1.95 36.49
C MET A 60 18.55 2.82 37.00
N GLU A 61 19.69 2.83 36.31
CA GLU A 61 20.82 3.70 36.64
C GLU A 61 20.55 5.17 36.31
N ALA A 62 19.92 5.44 35.17
CA ALA A 62 19.49 6.80 34.79
C ALA A 62 18.37 7.40 35.68
N ARG A 63 17.79 6.59 36.59
CA ARG A 63 16.75 7.01 37.55
C ARG A 63 17.30 7.35 38.95
N LYS A 64 18.60 7.16 39.19
CA LYS A 64 19.27 7.58 40.43
C LYS A 64 19.70 9.03 40.33
#